data_AF-A0A535AEJ8-F1
#
_entry.id   AF-A0A535AEJ8-F1
#
_cell.length_a   1.000
_cell.length_b   1.000
_cell.length_c   1.000
_cell.angle_alpha   90.00
_cell.angle_beta   90.00
_cell.angle_gamma   90.00
#
_symmetry.space_group_name_H-M   'P 1'
#
loop_
_entity.id
_entity.type
_entity.pdbx_description
1 polymer ?
#
loop_
_entity_poly.entity_id
_entity_poly.type
_entity_poly.pdbx_seq_one_letter_code
_entity_poly.pdbx_strand_id
1 'polypeptide(L)'
;MTRASIVTVPQYLIAVRTMHGVGVTEMARVLHVTPSVVRRWLRGTLVPTWRRLKGMTTLWGGDPELLALGAALQRYCRATGVALEDAVRMVRTGRRTGPERKPVARARDRRQLTLPMQR
;
A
#
# COMPACT_ATOMS: atom_id res chain seq x y z
N MET A 1 6.63 22.78 -13.18
CA MET A 1 6.24 22.07 -11.94
C MET A 1 6.36 20.57 -12.19
N THR A 2 7.44 19.96 -11.74
CA THR A 2 7.63 18.50 -11.81
C THR A 2 6.48 17.83 -11.07
N ARG A 3 5.73 16.93 -11.74
CA ARG A 3 4.70 16.11 -11.09
C ARG A 3 5.37 15.41 -9.89
N ALA A 4 5.07 15.84 -8.67
CA ALA A 4 5.45 15.09 -7.49
C ALA A 4 4.72 13.74 -7.55
N SER A 5 5.42 12.73 -8.03
CA SER A 5 4.96 11.34 -8.02
C SER A 5 4.94 10.90 -6.57
N ILE A 6 3.75 10.62 -6.04
CA ILE A 6 3.60 10.11 -4.67
C ILE A 6 4.37 8.80 -4.58
N VAL A 7 5.38 8.78 -3.71
CA VAL A 7 6.23 7.61 -3.52
C VAL A 7 5.57 6.68 -2.50
N THR A 8 5.17 5.49 -2.96
CA THR A 8 4.66 4.45 -2.06
C THR A 8 5.80 3.73 -1.34
N VAL A 9 5.50 3.11 -0.20
CA VAL A 9 6.50 2.34 0.56
C VAL A 9 7.14 1.21 -0.27
N PRO A 10 6.41 0.40 -1.06
CA PRO A 10 6.99 -0.55 -2.00
C PRO A 10 7.99 0.08 -2.97
N GLN A 11 7.60 1.18 -3.63
CA GLN A 11 8.46 1.87 -4.60
C GLN A 11 9.72 2.42 -3.94
N TYR A 12 9.57 3.04 -2.77
CA TYR A 12 10.69 3.50 -1.97
C TYR A 12 11.64 2.36 -1.63
N LEU A 13 11.14 1.24 -1.08
CA LEU A 13 11.99 0.12 -0.71
C LEU A 13 12.63 -0.56 -1.93
N ILE A 14 11.96 -0.63 -3.08
CA ILE A 14 12.56 -1.10 -4.33
C ILE A 14 13.72 -0.19 -4.73
N ALA A 15 13.52 1.13 -4.70
CA ALA A 15 14.58 2.10 -5.00
C ALA A 15 15.77 1.99 -4.04
N VAL A 16 15.52 1.81 -2.74
CA VAL A 16 16.60 1.57 -1.77
C VAL A 16 17.39 0.31 -2.12
N ARG A 17 16.70 -0.79 -2.46
CA ARG A 17 17.37 -2.05 -2.85
C ARG A 17 18.24 -1.87 -4.09
N THR A 18 17.78 -1.12 -5.09
CA THR A 18 18.51 -0.92 -6.34
C THR A 18 19.66 0.07 -6.20
N MET A 19 19.47 1.15 -5.45
CA MET A 19 20.48 2.21 -5.31
C MET A 19 21.57 1.87 -4.30
N HIS A 20 21.19 1.24 -3.18
CA HIS A 20 22.10 0.95 -2.07
C HIS A 20 22.56 -0.51 -2.03
N GLY A 21 22.04 -1.38 -2.92
CA GLY A 21 22.38 -2.80 -2.95
C GLY A 21 21.92 -3.59 -1.71
N VAL A 22 21.03 -3.03 -0.90
CA VAL A 22 20.66 -3.61 0.41
C VAL A 22 19.59 -4.70 0.23
N GLY A 23 19.83 -5.88 0.78
CA GLY A 23 18.87 -6.99 0.78
C GLY A 23 17.79 -6.87 1.86
N VAL A 24 16.74 -7.69 1.76
CA VAL A 24 15.62 -7.74 2.73
C VAL A 24 16.10 -8.02 4.15
N THR A 25 17.05 -8.96 4.31
CA THR A 25 17.59 -9.34 5.63
C THR A 25 18.36 -8.20 6.28
N GLU A 26 19.14 -7.46 5.49
CA GLU A 26 19.91 -6.32 5.98
C GLU A 26 18.98 -5.16 6.36
N MET A 27 18.00 -4.83 5.51
CA MET A 27 16.96 -3.85 5.86
C MET A 27 16.24 -4.20 7.15
N ALA A 28 15.92 -5.49 7.34
CA ALA A 28 15.25 -5.97 8.53
C ALA A 28 16.11 -5.80 9.79
N ARG A 29 17.41 -6.11 9.67
CA ARG A 29 18.41 -5.95 10.74
C ARG A 29 18.50 -4.50 11.19
N VAL A 30 18.81 -3.57 10.27
CA VAL A 30 19.02 -2.15 10.62
C VAL A 30 17.73 -1.46 11.08
N LEU A 31 16.58 -1.90 10.58
CA LEU A 31 15.28 -1.40 11.05
C LEU A 31 14.77 -2.15 12.27
N HIS A 32 15.49 -3.11 12.86
CA HIS A 32 15.01 -3.90 14.00
C HIS A 32 13.60 -4.46 13.79
N VAL A 33 13.37 -5.11 12.64
CA VAL A 33 12.13 -5.84 12.31
C VAL A 33 12.46 -7.21 11.75
N THR A 34 11.46 -8.07 11.57
CA THR A 34 11.69 -9.37 10.91
C THR A 34 11.74 -9.20 9.38
N PRO A 35 12.47 -10.08 8.66
CA PRO A 35 12.48 -10.08 7.19
C PRO A 35 11.07 -10.23 6.58
N SER A 36 10.16 -10.92 7.28
CA SER A 36 8.76 -11.06 6.86
C SER A 36 8.00 -9.73 6.87
N VAL A 37 8.28 -8.83 7.82
CA VAL A 37 7.71 -7.47 7.85
C VAL A 37 8.18 -6.69 6.62
N VAL A 38 9.47 -6.72 6.31
CA VAL A 38 10.03 -6.03 5.13
C VAL A 38 9.44 -6.59 3.83
N ARG A 39 9.33 -7.92 3.70
CA ARG A 39 8.65 -8.55 2.54
C ARG A 39 7.19 -8.10 2.43
N ARG A 40 6.47 -7.97 3.54
CA ARG A 40 5.09 -7.49 3.52
C ARG A 40 4.99 -6.02 3.12
N TRP A 41 5.93 -5.17 3.53
CA TRP A 41 6.05 -3.79 3.07
C TRP A 41 6.35 -3.71 1.58
N LEU A 42 7.30 -4.51 1.06
CA LEU A 42 7.61 -4.59 -0.37
C LEU A 42 6.40 -5.03 -1.21
N ARG A 43 5.57 -5.94 -0.70
CA ARG A 43 4.31 -6.33 -1.36
C ARG A 43 3.15 -5.34 -1.14
N GLY A 44 3.35 -4.29 -0.35
CA GLY A 44 2.28 -3.36 0.03
C GLY A 44 1.18 -3.99 0.91
N THR A 45 1.40 -5.20 1.44
CA THR A 45 0.47 -5.96 2.30
C THR A 45 0.45 -5.51 3.76
N LEU A 46 1.42 -4.70 4.14
CA LEU A 46 1.55 -4.05 5.42
C LEU A 46 2.09 -2.65 5.16
N VAL A 47 1.67 -1.67 5.96
CA VAL A 47 2.20 -0.31 5.87
C VAL A 47 3.01 -0.02 7.14
N PRO A 48 4.24 0.50 7.05
CA PRO A 48 5.06 0.86 8.20
C PRO A 48 4.42 1.97 9.05
N THR A 49 4.74 2.00 10.34
CA THR A 49 4.39 3.12 11.22
C THR A 49 5.24 4.34 10.92
N TRP A 50 4.80 5.52 11.37
CA TRP A 50 5.56 6.77 11.21
C TRP A 50 7.02 6.67 11.69
N ARG A 51 7.23 6.05 12.88
CA ARG A 51 8.57 5.80 13.42
C ARG A 51 9.45 5.01 12.44
N ARG A 52 8.88 4.02 11.75
CA ARG A 52 9.61 3.21 10.76
C ARG A 52 9.90 4.01 9.49
N LEU A 53 8.96 4.82 9.01
CA LEU A 53 9.17 5.68 7.85
C LEU A 53 10.31 6.68 8.10
N LYS A 54 10.31 7.35 9.26
CA LYS A 54 11.44 8.21 9.66
C LYS A 54 12.76 7.46 9.70
N GLY A 55 12.78 6.28 10.32
CA GLY A 55 13.99 5.46 10.38
C GLY A 55 14.52 5.08 8.99
N MET A 56 13.63 4.73 8.06
CA MET A 56 13.98 4.44 6.67
C MET A 56 14.63 5.64 5.98
N THR A 57 13.99 6.81 6.04
CA THR A 57 14.49 8.02 5.35
C THR A 57 15.74 8.59 5.98
N THR A 58 15.94 8.39 7.29
CA THR A 58 17.22 8.72 7.95
C THR A 58 18.35 7.80 7.47
N LEU A 59 18.08 6.51 7.27
CA LEU A 59 19.11 5.53 6.86
C LEU A 59 19.46 5.62 5.37
N TRP A 60 18.48 5.81 4.50
CA TRP A 60 18.65 5.68 3.05
C TRP A 60 18.26 6.92 2.25
N GLY A 61 17.95 8.02 2.94
CA GLY A 61 17.57 9.29 2.33
C GLY A 61 16.10 9.37 1.92
N GLY A 62 15.69 10.57 1.51
CA GLY A 62 14.33 10.92 1.14
C GLY A 62 13.62 11.76 2.20
N ASP A 63 12.43 12.24 1.84
CA ASP A 63 11.60 13.05 2.71
C ASP A 63 10.60 12.17 3.49
N PRO A 64 10.65 12.15 4.84
CA PRO A 64 9.74 11.35 5.64
C PRO A 64 8.29 11.74 5.45
N GLU A 65 7.97 13.02 5.29
CA GLU A 65 6.58 13.50 5.13
C GLU A 65 5.99 13.05 3.80
N LEU A 66 6.76 13.16 2.71
CA LEU A 66 6.33 12.67 1.40
C LEU A 66 6.11 11.15 1.40
N LEU A 67 6.99 10.40 2.07
CA LEU A 67 6.82 8.96 2.22
C LEU A 67 5.63 8.62 3.12
N ALA A 68 5.35 9.42 4.15
CA ALA A 68 4.18 9.26 5.00
C ALA A 68 2.87 9.54 4.28
N LEU A 69 2.83 10.51 3.37
CA LEU A 69 1.68 10.74 2.50
C LEU A 69 1.38 9.50 1.65
N GLY A 70 2.42 8.93 1.01
CA GLY A 70 2.30 7.68 0.27
C GLY A 70 1.80 6.53 1.14
N ALA A 71 2.37 6.35 2.34
CA ALA A 71 1.95 5.33 3.29
C ALA A 71 0.50 5.52 3.79
N ALA A 72 0.07 6.76 4.02
CA ALA A 72 -1.30 7.08 4.42
C ALA A 72 -2.30 6.73 3.32
N LEU A 73 -1.99 7.08 2.07
CA LEU A 73 -2.78 6.69 0.91
C LEU A 73 -2.86 5.17 0.75
N GLN A 74 -1.77 4.45 0.97
CA GLN A 74 -1.79 2.99 0.95
C GLN A 74 -2.70 2.41 2.05
N ARG A 75 -2.65 2.96 3.27
CA ARG A 75 -3.57 2.58 4.34
C ARG A 75 -5.02 2.81 3.95
N TYR A 76 -5.33 3.98 3.39
CA TYR A 76 -6.66 4.33 2.90
C TYR A 76 -7.15 3.34 1.85
N CYS A 77 -6.37 3.11 0.79
CA CYS A 77 -6.72 2.19 -0.29
C CYS A 77 -6.98 0.76 0.21
N ARG A 78 -6.25 0.30 1.23
CA ARG A 78 -6.48 -1.01 1.85
C ARG A 78 -7.76 -1.06 2.67
N ALA A 79 -8.10 0.03 3.36
CA ALA A 79 -9.32 0.10 4.17
C ALA A 79 -10.58 0.23 3.31
N THR A 80 -10.50 0.91 2.17
CA THR A 80 -11.67 1.25 1.34
C THR A 80 -11.77 0.45 0.04
N GLY A 81 -10.70 -0.22 -0.40
CA GLY A 81 -10.63 -0.89 -1.70
C GLY A 81 -10.46 0.06 -2.88
N VAL A 82 -10.34 1.37 -2.65
CA VAL A 82 -10.10 2.39 -3.69
C VAL A 82 -8.73 2.15 -4.31
N ALA A 83 -8.62 2.30 -5.64
CA ALA A 83 -7.33 2.19 -6.32
C ALA A 83 -6.41 3.37 -5.95
N LEU A 84 -5.10 3.13 -5.88
CA LEU A 84 -4.13 4.16 -5.51
C LEU A 84 -4.22 5.39 -6.42
N GLU A 85 -4.37 5.19 -7.73
CA GLU A 85 -4.51 6.29 -8.70
C GLU A 85 -5.74 7.16 -8.44
N ASP A 86 -6.86 6.52 -8.07
CA ASP A 86 -8.09 7.23 -7.71
C ASP A 86 -7.90 8.01 -6.39
N ALA A 87 -7.27 7.40 -5.39
CA ALA A 87 -6.98 8.06 -4.12
C ALA A 87 -6.03 9.27 -4.30
N VAL A 88 -5.02 9.13 -5.16
CA VAL A 88 -4.12 10.24 -5.54
C VAL A 88 -4.89 11.36 -6.24
N ARG A 89 -5.81 10.99 -7.15
CA ARG A 89 -6.68 11.96 -7.85
C ARG A 89 -7.60 12.68 -6.87
N MET A 90 -8.17 11.98 -5.89
CA MET A 90 -9.01 12.57 -4.84
C MET A 90 -8.24 13.62 -4.03
N VAL A 91 -7.02 13.30 -3.59
CA VAL A 91 -6.15 14.26 -2.87
C VAL A 91 -5.82 15.47 -3.74
N ARG A 92 -5.48 15.28 -5.01
CA ARG A 92 -5.14 16.38 -5.93
C ARG A 92 -6.33 17.28 -6.28
N THR A 93 -7.53 16.73 -6.33
CA THR A 93 -8.75 17.46 -6.75
C THR A 93 -9.59 17.95 -5.57
N GLY A 94 -9.21 17.60 -4.33
CA GLY A 94 -9.99 17.94 -3.14
C GLY A 94 -11.35 17.21 -3.03
N ARG A 95 -11.67 16.29 -3.94
CA ARG A 95 -12.95 15.56 -3.92
C ARG A 95 -12.93 14.45 -2.87
N ARG A 96 -13.93 14.44 -1.99
CA ARG A 96 -14.10 13.43 -0.93
C ARG A 96 -14.77 12.14 -1.40
N THR A 97 -15.46 12.15 -2.53
CA THR A 97 -16.13 10.99 -3.12
C THR A 97 -15.28 10.40 -4.24
N GLY A 98 -14.80 9.16 -4.04
CA GLY A 98 -14.25 8.35 -5.12
C GLY A 98 -15.35 7.99 -6.13
N PRO A 99 -15.00 7.58 -7.36
CA PRO A 99 -15.99 7.11 -8.31
C PRO A 99 -16.80 5.95 -7.70
N GLU A 100 -18.12 6.03 -7.83
CA GLU A 100 -19.06 5.03 -7.32
C GLU A 100 -18.77 3.68 -7.98
N ARG A 101 -18.06 2.79 -7.28
CA ARG A 101 -17.87 1.42 -7.78
C ARG A 101 -19.17 0.67 -7.56
N LYS A 102 -19.86 0.34 -8.65
CA LYS A 102 -20.91 -0.69 -8.65
C LYS A 102 -20.35 -1.93 -7.96
N PRO A 103 -21.01 -2.47 -6.93
CA PRO A 103 -20.56 -3.69 -6.28
C PRO A 103 -20.50 -4.79 -7.34
N VAL A 104 -19.30 -5.32 -7.60
CA VAL A 104 -19.14 -6.51 -8.43
C VAL A 104 -19.85 -7.62 -7.67
N ALA A 105 -20.96 -8.11 -8.22
CA ALA A 105 -21.71 -9.20 -7.64
C ALA A 105 -20.74 -10.34 -7.33
N ARG A 106 -20.65 -10.71 -6.04
CA ARG A 106 -20.01 -11.98 -5.66
C ARG A 106 -20.62 -13.06 -6.53
N ALA A 107 -19.78 -13.78 -7.28
CA ALA A 107 -20.21 -14.94 -8.02
C ALA A 107 -20.99 -15.84 -7.05
N ARG A 108 -22.31 -15.93 -7.24
CA ARG A 108 -23.17 -16.81 -6.45
C ARG A 108 -22.62 -18.21 -6.62
N ASP A 109 -22.29 -18.82 -5.50
CA ASP A 109 -21.82 -20.19 -5.44
C ASP A 109 -22.87 -21.10 -6.11
N ARG A 110 -22.48 -21.73 -7.22
CA ARG A 110 -23.37 -22.51 -8.11
C ARG A 110 -23.92 -23.78 -7.43
N ARG A 111 -23.56 -24.00 -6.17
CA ARG A 111 -23.91 -25.17 -5.35
C ARG A 111 -25.16 -24.97 -4.47
N GLN A 112 -25.79 -23.80 -4.49
CA GLN A 112 -26.97 -23.52 -3.63
C GLN A 112 -28.33 -23.66 -4.31
N LEU A 113 -28.41 -24.20 -5.53
CA LEU A 113 -29.68 -24.39 -6.24
C LEU A 113 -29.88 -25.86 -6.61
N THR A 114 -30.32 -26.64 -5.63
CA THR A 114 -31.30 -27.73 -5.79
C THR A 114 -31.70 -28.23 -4.42
N LEU A 115 -32.84 -27.76 -3.91
CA LEU A 115 -33.64 -28.54 -2.96
C LEU A 115 -34.78 -29.15 -3.76
N PRO A 116 -34.91 -30.49 -3.84
CA PRO A 116 -36.11 -31.09 -4.42
C PRO A 116 -37.27 -30.85 -3.45
N MET A 117 -38.26 -30.07 -3.90
CA MET A 117 -39.58 -30.09 -3.30
C MET A 117 -40.21 -31.45 -3.63
N GLN A 118 -40.29 -32.36 -2.66
CA GLN A 118 -41.25 -33.46 -2.72
C GLN A 118 -42.52 -33.03 -1.99
N ARG A 119 -43.64 -33.17 -2.71
CA ARG A 119 -45.02 -33.07 -2.23
C ARG A 119 -45.41 -34.34 -1.47
#